data_AF-A0A6B2XNK1-F1
#
_entry.id   AF-A0A6B2XNK1-F1
#
_cell.length_a   1.000
_cell.length_b   1.000
_cell.length_c   1.000
_cell.angle_alpha   90.00
_cell.angle_beta   90.00
_cell.angle_gamma   90.00
#
_symmetry.space_group_name_H-M   'P 1'
#
loop_
_entity.id
_entity.type
_entity.pdbx_description
1 polymer ?
#
loop_
_entity_poly.entity_id
_entity_poly.type
_entity_poly.pdbx_seq_one_letter_code
_entity_poly.pdbx_strand_id
1 'polypeptide(L)'
;MPEASAPSERARQDLLSRTALGVFGLNGRFLALSEELAGPAGLTAAWWQVLGAVLREPLPVAGIARTMGITRQSVQRIADLLVGK
;
A
#
# COMPACT_ATOMS: atom_id res chain seq x y z
N MET A 1 33.09 7.78 29.72
CA MET A 1 32.38 7.67 28.43
C MET A 1 31.07 8.43 28.57
N PRO A 2 30.77 9.47 27.77
CA PRO A 2 29.46 10.11 27.85
C PRO A 2 28.44 9.23 27.12
N GLU A 3 27.32 8.94 27.79
CA GLU A 3 26.15 8.29 27.21
C GLU A 3 25.67 9.08 25.99
N ALA A 4 25.48 8.38 24.87
CA ALA A 4 24.79 8.94 23.72
C ALA A 4 23.36 9.29 24.13
N SER A 5 23.09 10.57 24.36
CA SER A 5 21.76 11.07 24.70
C SER A 5 20.77 10.67 23.61
N ALA A 6 19.70 9.96 23.98
CA ALA A 6 18.64 9.57 23.06
C ALA A 6 18.15 10.81 22.26
N PRO A 7 17.86 10.65 20.95
CA PRO A 7 17.45 11.78 20.12
C PRO A 7 16.25 12.50 20.73
N SER A 8 16.27 13.84 20.70
CA SER A 8 15.18 14.66 21.23
C SER A 8 13.87 14.30 20.54
N GLU A 9 12.75 14.43 21.25
CA GLU A 9 11.42 14.11 20.72
C GLU A 9 11.15 14.81 19.37
N ARG A 10 11.59 16.07 19.24
CA ARG A 10 11.51 16.84 17.98
C ARG A 10 12.32 16.20 16.84
N ALA A 11 13.53 15.74 17.10
CA ALA A 11 14.34 15.05 16.09
C ALA A 11 13.68 13.75 15.62
N ARG A 12 13.04 13.01 16.53
CA ARG A 12 12.28 11.79 16.19
C ARG A 12 11.05 12.10 15.34
N GLN A 13 10.31 13.16 15.66
CA GLN A 13 9.16 13.64 14.89
C GLN A 13 9.55 14.10 13.48
N ASP A 14 10.67 14.82 13.35
CA ASP A 14 11.19 15.26 12.04
C ASP A 14 11.59 14.07 11.16
N LEU A 15 12.28 13.06 11.74
CA LEU A 15 12.64 11.84 11.02
C LEU A 15 11.41 11.07 10.54
N LEU A 16 10.42 10.90 11.42
CA LEU A 16 9.15 10.27 11.07
C LEU A 16 8.45 11.02 9.94
N SER A 17 8.33 12.35 10.05
CA SER A 17 7.64 13.18 9.07
C SER A 17 8.32 13.12 7.70
N ARG A 18 9.66 13.23 7.66
CA ARG A 18 10.43 13.12 6.40
C ARG A 18 10.28 11.73 5.78
N THR A 19 10.32 10.68 6.60
CA THR A 19 10.14 9.30 6.12
C THR A 19 8.74 9.11 5.55
N ALA A 20 7.70 9.57 6.26
CA ALA A 20 6.31 9.47 5.81
C ALA A 20 6.11 10.20 4.48
N LEU A 21 6.60 11.44 4.35
CA LEU A 21 6.53 12.19 3.08
C LEU A 21 7.24 11.47 1.93
N GLY A 22 8.40 10.87 2.21
CA GLY A 22 9.12 10.04 1.24
C GLY A 22 8.30 8.82 0.79
N VAL A 23 7.71 8.09 1.74
CA VAL A 23 6.87 6.92 1.47
C VAL A 23 5.62 7.32 0.68
N PHE A 24 4.95 8.41 1.04
CA PHE A 24 3.78 8.89 0.31
C PHE A 24 4.12 9.29 -1.13
N GLY A 25 5.22 10.02 -1.33
CA GLY A 25 5.68 10.39 -2.67
C GLY A 25 6.03 9.16 -3.52
N LEU A 26 6.67 8.15 -2.92
CA LEU A 26 6.95 6.89 -3.59
C LEU A 26 5.67 6.13 -3.94
N ASN A 27 4.74 6.00 -2.99
CA ASN A 27 3.46 5.34 -3.20
C ASN A 27 2.66 6.01 -4.32
N GLY A 28 2.64 7.34 -4.39
CA GLY A 28 1.99 8.07 -5.48
C GLY A 28 2.55 7.72 -6.86
N ARG A 29 3.89 7.67 -7.00
CA ARG A 29 4.53 7.25 -8.26
C ARG A 29 4.25 5.79 -8.61
N PHE A 30 4.25 4.93 -7.61
CA PHE A 30 3.93 3.51 -7.79
C PHE A 30 2.50 3.31 -8.28
N LEU A 31 1.53 4.04 -7.72
CA LEU A 31 0.13 4.02 -8.18
C LEU A 31 0.00 4.53 -9.62
N ALA A 32 0.68 5.63 -9.97
CA ALA A 32 0.65 6.15 -11.33
C ALA A 32 1.16 5.14 -12.37
N LEU A 33 2.31 4.50 -12.09
CA LEU A 33 2.86 3.45 -12.95
C LEU A 33 1.93 2.22 -13.01
N SER A 34 1.35 1.83 -11.88
CA SER A 34 0.42 0.70 -11.82
C SER A 34 -0.85 0.96 -12.62
N GLU A 35 -1.35 2.20 -12.62
CA GLU A 35 -2.52 2.61 -13.43
C GLU A 35 -2.20 2.51 -14.92
N GLU A 36 -1.02 3.00 -15.35
CA GLU A 36 -0.57 2.89 -16.74
C GLU A 36 -0.46 1.44 -17.20
N LEU A 37 0.12 0.56 -16.36
CA LEU A 37 0.26 -0.87 -16.65
C LEU A 37 -1.07 -1.63 -16.63
N ALA A 38 -2.02 -1.19 -15.79
CA ALA A 38 -3.34 -1.80 -15.64
C ALA A 38 -4.34 -1.35 -16.73
N GLY A 39 -4.15 -0.14 -17.27
CA GLY A 39 -5.00 0.47 -18.29
C GLY A 39 -5.30 -0.42 -19.50
N PRO A 40 -4.31 -1.09 -20.13
CA PRO A 40 -4.54 -2.02 -21.23
C PRO A 40 -5.48 -3.20 -20.90
N ALA A 41 -5.56 -3.60 -19.63
CA ALA A 41 -6.46 -4.65 -19.15
C ALA A 41 -7.83 -4.09 -18.69
N GLY A 42 -8.07 -2.78 -18.80
CA GLY A 42 -9.28 -2.12 -18.32
C GLY A 42 -9.40 -2.10 -16.78
N LEU A 43 -8.26 -2.22 -16.09
CA LEU A 43 -8.14 -2.26 -14.63
C LEU A 43 -7.51 -0.98 -14.09
N THR A 44 -7.72 -0.70 -12.79
CA THR A 44 -7.07 0.42 -12.07
C THR A 44 -5.89 -0.08 -11.23
N ALA A 45 -5.01 0.83 -10.78
CA ALA A 45 -3.89 0.53 -9.88
C ALA A 45 -4.33 -0.20 -8.60
N ALA A 46 -5.48 0.19 -8.04
CA ALA A 46 -6.05 -0.43 -6.85
C ALA A 46 -6.47 -1.89 -7.10
N TRP A 47 -6.91 -2.19 -8.32
CA TRP A 47 -7.32 -3.54 -8.72
C TRP A 47 -6.12 -4.45 -8.95
N TRP A 48 -5.06 -3.94 -9.59
CA TRP A 48 -3.79 -4.65 -9.74
C TRP A 48 -3.18 -5.00 -8.38
N GLN A 49 -3.24 -4.09 -7.41
CA GLN A 49 -2.73 -4.31 -6.06
C GLN A 49 -3.41 -5.49 -5.34
N VAL A 50 -4.74 -5.60 -5.44
CA VAL A 50 -5.48 -6.73 -4.86
C VAL A 50 -5.24 -8.02 -5.65
N LEU A 51 -5.28 -7.97 -6.99
CA LEU A 51 -4.97 -9.12 -7.85
C LEU A 51 -3.57 -9.66 -7.56
N GLY A 52 -2.56 -8.80 -7.41
CA GLY A 52 -1.19 -9.18 -7.09
C GLY A 52 -1.07 -10.01 -5.80
N ALA A 53 -1.93 -9.76 -4.81
CA ALA A 53 -1.97 -10.55 -3.58
C ALA A 53 -2.54 -11.96 -3.82
N VAL A 54 -3.55 -12.10 -4.68
CA VAL A 54 -4.21 -13.40 -4.98
C VAL A 54 -3.45 -14.24 -6.00
N LEU A 55 -2.68 -13.59 -6.90
CA LEU A 55 -1.91 -14.27 -7.95
C LEU A 55 -0.73 -15.10 -7.41
N ARG A 56 -0.22 -14.77 -6.22
CA ARG A 56 0.81 -15.59 -5.55
C ARG A 56 0.22 -16.87 -4.98
N GLU A 57 -0.87 -16.73 -4.23
CA GLU A 57 -1.62 -17.83 -3.62
C GLU A 57 -3.06 -17.37 -3.35
N PRO A 58 -4.06 -18.27 -3.40
CA PRO A 58 -5.43 -17.91 -3.06
C PRO A 58 -5.52 -17.46 -1.60
N LEU A 59 -5.88 -16.20 -1.38
CA LEU A 59 -6.05 -15.63 -0.04
C LEU A 59 -7.51 -15.23 0.20
N PRO A 60 -8.06 -15.50 1.40
CA PRO A 60 -9.33 -14.89 1.79
C PRO A 60 -9.15 -13.37 1.93
N VAL A 61 -10.25 -12.61 1.82
CA VAL A 61 -10.29 -11.15 1.96
C VAL A 61 -9.54 -10.65 3.21
N ALA A 62 -9.67 -11.36 4.33
CA ALA A 62 -8.97 -11.04 5.57
C ALA A 62 -7.45 -11.24 5.49
N GLY A 63 -6.97 -12.19 4.68
CA GLY A 63 -5.54 -12.43 4.43
C GLY A 63 -4.92 -11.35 3.56
N ILE A 64 -5.62 -10.94 2.50
CA ILE A 64 -5.22 -9.82 1.63
C ILE A 64 -5.13 -8.52 2.45
N ALA A 65 -6.16 -8.23 3.26
CA ALA A 65 -6.21 -7.04 4.10
C ALA A 65 -5.01 -6.93 5.05
N ARG A 66 -4.61 -8.04 5.69
CA ARG A 66 -3.42 -8.09 6.57
C ARG A 66 -2.13 -7.87 5.80
N THR A 67 -1.99 -8.52 4.66
CA THR A 67 -0.78 -8.43 3.82
C THR A 67 -0.58 -7.01 3.27
N MET A 68 -1.69 -6.37 2.89
CA MET A 68 -1.67 -5.03 2.29
C MET A 68 -1.77 -3.88 3.30
N GLY A 69 -2.05 -4.17 4.57
CA GLY A 69 -2.25 -3.14 5.60
C GLY A 69 -3.49 -2.26 5.37
N ILE A 70 -4.52 -2.79 4.71
CA ILE A 70 -5.78 -2.08 4.43
C ILE A 70 -6.97 -2.78 5.10
N THR A 71 -8.14 -2.15 5.08
CA THR A 71 -9.35 -2.72 5.70
C THR A 71 -9.92 -3.87 4.85
N ARG A 72 -10.58 -4.83 5.52
CA ARG A 72 -11.29 -5.93 4.84
C ARG A 72 -12.37 -5.41 3.89
N GLN A 73 -13.08 -4.35 4.26
CA GLN A 73 -14.10 -3.71 3.44
C GLN A 73 -13.52 -3.13 2.14
N SER A 74 -12.34 -2.49 2.21
CA SER A 74 -11.65 -1.98 1.02
C SER A 74 -11.28 -3.11 0.07
N VAL A 75 -10.78 -4.24 0.60
CA VAL A 75 -10.48 -5.43 -0.20
C VAL A 75 -11.75 -6.00 -0.84
N GLN A 76 -12.82 -6.19 -0.05
CA GLN A 76 -14.08 -6.72 -0.55
C GLN A 76 -14.64 -5.88 -1.69
N ARG A 77 -14.68 -4.54 -1.53
CA ARG A 77 -15.16 -3.63 -2.58
C ARG A 77 -14.36 -3.80 -3.88
N ILE A 78 -13.04 -3.94 -3.80
CA ILE A 78 -12.20 -4.14 -4.99
C ILE A 78 -12.46 -5.52 -5.60
N ALA A 79 -12.57 -6.57 -4.78
CA ALA A 79 -12.88 -7.92 -5.24
C ALA A 79 -14.24 -8.00 -5.95
N ASP A 80 -15.27 -7.35 -5.40
CA ASP A 80 -16.61 -7.31 -6.00
C ASP A 80 -16.59 -6.60 -7.36
N LEU A 81 -15.83 -5.50 -7.49
CA LEU A 81 -15.63 -4.79 -8.75
C LEU A 81 -14.90 -5.65 -9.80
N LEU A 82 -13.95 -6.47 -9.37
CA LEU A 82 -13.22 -7.40 -10.24
C LEU A 82 -14.08 -8.56 -10.74
N VAL A 83 -14.98 -9.09 -9.90
CA VAL A 83 -15.91 -10.16 -10.29
C VAL A 83 -17.01 -9.64 -11.24
N GLY A 84 -17.41 -8.37 -11.10
CA GLY A 84 -18.43 -7.74 -11.95
C GLY A 84 -17.94 -7.24 -13.31
N LYS A 85 -16.67 -7.49 -13.66
CA LYS A 85 -16.04 -7.15 -14.94
C LYS A 85 -16.00 -8.37 -15.86
#